data_AF-A0A6N8J8N3-F1
#
_entry.id   AF-A0A6N8J8N3-F1
#
_cell.length_a   1.000
_cell.length_b   1.000
_cell.length_c   1.000
_cell.angle_alpha   90.00
_cell.angle_beta   90.00
_cell.angle_gamma   90.00
#
_symmetry.space_group_name_H-M   'P 1'
#
loop_
_entity.id
_entity.type
_entity.pdbx_description
1 polymer ?
#
loop_
_entity_poly.entity_id
_entity_poly.type
_entity_poly.pdbx_seq_one_letter_code
_entity_poly.pdbx_strand_id
1 'polypeptide(L)'
;MSDVEILAAFLARRAHYDVYLQANDIPLYTCPGCGFPTLAERGSFDICDICSWEDDGQDDHANSILDELLVAGMKISGPNGHLSLTENRINIGRILETNAELINGEIDFDTARVLRAIAFYQQRKEEIEDRMTGDEYPHDHIWMEWKEVKKDLQMTLVVPRL
;
A
#
# COMPACT_ATOMS: atom_id res chain seq x y z
N MET A 1 11.85 15.07 1.71
CA MET A 1 12.93 14.06 1.59
C MET A 1 13.28 13.92 0.12
N SER A 2 14.54 13.67 -0.19
CA SER A 2 15.00 13.25 -1.51
C SER A 2 14.49 11.84 -1.83
N ASP A 3 14.44 11.46 -3.12
CA ASP A 3 14.01 10.13 -3.53
C ASP A 3 14.86 9.00 -2.89
N VAL A 4 16.15 9.25 -2.68
CA VAL A 4 17.07 8.32 -1.98
C VAL A 4 16.67 8.13 -0.52
N GLU A 5 16.36 9.22 0.18
CA GLU A 5 15.91 9.16 1.58
C GLU A 5 14.55 8.45 1.69
N ILE A 6 13.64 8.68 0.73
CA ILE A 6 12.33 8.00 0.68
C ILE A 6 12.51 6.49 0.50
N LEU A 7 13.36 6.06 -0.42
CA LEU A 7 13.63 4.65 -0.66
C LEU A 7 14.32 4.00 0.56
N ALA A 8 15.22 4.71 1.22
CA ALA A 8 15.83 4.24 2.47
C ALA A 8 14.78 4.07 3.59
N ALA A 9 13.85 5.02 3.73
CA ALA A 9 12.76 4.93 4.69
C ALA A 9 11.77 3.78 4.36
N PHE A 10 11.52 3.51 3.07
CA PHE A 10 10.79 2.32 2.65
C PHE A 10 11.48 1.04 3.12
N LEU A 11 12.78 0.87 2.87
CA LEU A 11 13.52 -0.33 3.27
C LEU A 11 13.50 -0.53 4.79
N ALA A 12 13.72 0.54 5.56
CA ALA A 12 13.70 0.49 7.02
C ALA A 12 12.32 0.07 7.56
N ARG A 13 11.25 0.64 7.01
CA ARG A 13 9.87 0.30 7.35
C ARG A 13 9.51 -1.14 7.01
N ARG A 14 9.85 -1.58 5.80
CA ARG A 14 9.60 -2.95 5.35
C ARG A 14 10.29 -3.95 6.29
N ALA A 15 11.57 -3.75 6.54
CA ALA A 15 12.35 -4.60 7.43
C ALA A 15 11.78 -4.65 8.86
N HIS A 16 11.32 -3.51 9.38
CA HIS A 16 10.70 -3.45 10.70
C HIS A 16 9.47 -4.35 10.80
N TYR A 17 8.52 -4.24 9.87
CA TYR A 17 7.31 -5.06 9.91
C TYR A 17 7.59 -6.52 9.56
N ASP A 18 8.44 -6.82 8.58
CA ASP A 18 8.81 -8.20 8.24
C ASP A 18 9.38 -8.94 9.46
N VAL A 19 10.27 -8.29 10.23
CA VAL A 19 10.83 -8.85 11.48
C VAL A 19 9.73 -9.11 12.50
N TYR A 20 8.81 -8.16 12.70
CA TYR A 20 7.73 -8.32 13.66
C TYR A 20 6.76 -9.45 13.26
N LEU A 21 6.33 -9.49 12.00
CA LEU A 21 5.42 -10.50 11.48
C LEU A 21 6.01 -11.90 11.65
N GLN A 22 7.29 -12.06 11.26
CA GLN A 22 8.01 -13.32 11.42
C GLN A 22 8.15 -13.74 12.89
N ALA A 23 8.52 -12.81 13.78
CA ALA A 23 8.74 -13.12 15.20
C ALA A 23 7.45 -13.50 15.95
N ASN A 24 6.27 -13.15 15.41
CA ASN A 24 4.97 -13.38 16.02
C ASN A 24 4.08 -14.35 15.22
N ASP A 25 4.64 -15.02 14.20
CA ASP A 25 3.91 -15.96 13.32
C ASP A 25 2.62 -15.36 12.74
N ILE A 26 2.64 -14.07 12.38
CA ILE A 26 1.50 -13.38 11.79
C ILE A 26 1.48 -13.65 10.28
N PRO A 27 0.41 -14.24 9.72
CA PRO A 27 0.35 -14.66 8.32
C PRO A 27 0.01 -13.47 7.39
N LEU A 28 0.83 -12.43 7.45
CA LEU A 28 0.74 -11.27 6.56
C LEU A 28 2.11 -10.99 5.94
N TYR A 29 2.09 -10.33 4.80
CA TYR A 29 3.28 -9.91 4.07
C TYR A 29 3.26 -8.40 3.84
N THR A 30 4.45 -7.81 3.86
CA THR A 30 4.63 -6.41 3.49
C THR A 30 4.42 -6.20 1.99
N CYS A 31 3.68 -5.15 1.65
CA CYS A 31 3.51 -4.73 0.26
C CYS A 31 4.86 -4.29 -0.34
N PRO A 32 5.24 -4.76 -1.54
CA PRO A 32 6.51 -4.38 -2.17
C PRO A 32 6.58 -2.88 -2.51
N GLY A 33 5.42 -2.22 -2.62
CA GLY A 33 5.31 -0.80 -2.93
C GLY A 33 5.45 0.13 -1.72
N CYS A 34 4.75 -0.15 -0.62
CA CYS A 34 4.73 0.76 0.53
C CYS A 34 5.43 0.23 1.80
N GLY A 35 5.73 -1.07 1.86
CA GLY A 35 6.41 -1.70 2.98
C GLY A 35 5.54 -1.94 4.21
N PHE A 36 4.24 -1.65 4.17
CA PHE A 36 3.28 -1.97 5.25
C PHE A 36 2.68 -3.38 5.09
N PRO A 37 2.29 -4.06 6.18
CA PRO A 37 1.76 -5.42 6.16
C PRO A 37 0.29 -5.47 5.73
N THR A 38 0.02 -5.42 4.43
CA THR A 38 -1.34 -5.39 3.87
C THR A 38 -1.75 -6.64 3.10
N LEU A 39 -0.81 -7.55 2.79
CA LEU A 39 -1.06 -8.65 1.88
C LEU A 39 -1.22 -9.97 2.65
N ALA A 40 -2.22 -10.77 2.30
CA ALA A 40 -2.42 -12.10 2.86
C ALA A 40 -1.55 -13.16 2.16
N GLU A 41 -1.23 -12.93 0.88
CA GLU A 41 -0.38 -13.77 0.05
C GLU A 41 0.50 -12.89 -0.85
N ARG A 42 1.61 -13.43 -1.36
CA ARG A 42 2.49 -12.75 -2.32
C ARG A 42 2.20 -13.21 -3.74
N GLY A 43 2.13 -12.27 -4.68
CA GLY A 43 1.89 -12.55 -6.10
C GLY A 43 0.45 -12.97 -6.43
N SER A 44 -0.50 -12.70 -5.53
CA SER A 44 -1.92 -13.05 -5.68
C SER A 44 -2.72 -12.05 -6.51
N PHE A 45 -2.08 -11.00 -7.05
CA PHE A 45 -2.72 -9.85 -7.70
C PHE A 45 -3.62 -9.03 -6.77
N ASP A 46 -3.40 -9.12 -5.45
CA ASP A 46 -4.11 -8.26 -4.50
C ASP A 46 -3.65 -6.81 -4.63
N ILE A 47 -4.60 -5.88 -4.55
CA ILE A 47 -4.32 -4.44 -4.59
C ILE A 47 -4.14 -3.93 -3.16
N CYS A 48 -2.96 -3.39 -2.85
CA CYS A 48 -2.65 -2.83 -1.54
C CYS A 48 -3.59 -1.66 -1.19
N ASP A 49 -4.27 -1.73 -0.05
CA ASP A 49 -5.20 -0.70 0.41
C ASP A 49 -4.55 0.66 0.69
N ILE A 50 -3.23 0.68 0.93
CA ILE A 50 -2.48 1.89 1.25
C ILE A 50 -1.97 2.58 -0.01
N CYS A 51 -1.29 1.85 -0.90
CA CYS A 51 -0.61 2.45 -2.07
C CYS A 51 -1.26 2.13 -3.42
N SER A 52 -2.26 1.26 -3.45
CA SER A 52 -2.95 0.82 -4.66
C SER A 52 -2.06 0.10 -5.69
N TRP A 53 -0.90 -0.40 -5.26
CA TRP A 53 -0.08 -1.33 -6.04
C TRP A 53 -0.73 -2.71 -6.08
N GLU A 54 -0.89 -3.28 -7.26
CA GLU A 54 -1.26 -4.69 -7.46
C GLU A 54 -0.02 -5.57 -7.28
N ASP A 55 -0.07 -6.56 -6.38
CA ASP A 55 1.02 -7.51 -6.18
C ASP A 55 1.03 -8.58 -7.28
N ASP A 56 1.50 -8.20 -8.46
CA ASP A 56 1.73 -9.04 -9.65
C ASP A 56 3.01 -9.91 -9.58
N GLY A 57 3.62 -9.97 -8.39
CA GLY A 57 4.86 -10.69 -8.11
C GLY A 57 6.14 -9.86 -8.22
N GLN A 58 6.06 -8.60 -8.69
CA GLN A 58 7.24 -7.73 -8.73
C GLN A 58 7.76 -7.40 -7.32
N ASP A 59 9.08 -7.50 -7.13
CA ASP A 59 9.75 -7.19 -5.87
C ASP A 59 11.23 -6.78 -6.10
N ASP A 60 12.01 -6.56 -5.04
CA ASP A 60 13.41 -6.12 -5.09
C ASP A 60 14.31 -6.98 -5.99
N HIS A 61 14.02 -8.27 -6.06
CA HIS A 61 14.78 -9.27 -6.81
C HIS A 61 13.91 -10.15 -7.71
N ALA A 62 12.67 -9.73 -7.96
CA ALA A 62 11.70 -10.47 -8.77
C ALA A 62 11.03 -9.53 -9.78
N ASN A 63 10.93 -9.98 -11.03
CA ASN A 63 10.14 -9.28 -12.04
C ASN A 63 8.66 -9.64 -11.88
N SER A 64 7.77 -8.80 -12.41
CA SER A 64 6.35 -9.16 -12.47
C SER A 64 6.15 -10.33 -13.42
N ILE A 65 5.09 -11.11 -13.23
CA ILE A 65 4.64 -12.08 -14.25
C ILE A 65 4.37 -11.38 -15.60
N LEU A 66 3.94 -10.12 -15.58
CA LEU A 66 3.68 -9.34 -16.78
C LEU A 66 4.96 -9.04 -17.58
N ASP A 67 6.09 -8.85 -16.90
CA ASP A 67 7.40 -8.68 -17.54
C ASP A 67 7.82 -9.96 -18.28
N GLU A 68 7.58 -11.13 -17.68
CA GLU A 68 7.84 -12.42 -18.32
C GLU A 68 6.96 -12.64 -19.56
N LEU A 69 5.67 -12.30 -19.46
CA LEU A 69 4.72 -12.39 -20.59
C LEU A 69 5.09 -11.41 -21.71
N LEU A 70 5.56 -10.20 -21.37
CA LEU A 70 6.03 -9.22 -22.34
C LEU A 70 7.23 -9.75 -23.13
N VAL A 71 8.19 -10.39 -22.47
CA VAL A 71 9.33 -11.07 -23.13
C VAL A 71 8.84 -12.19 -24.06
N ALA A 72 7.76 -12.87 -23.69
CA ALA A 72 7.09 -13.87 -24.54
C ALA A 72 6.23 -13.25 -25.67
N GLY A 73 6.24 -11.93 -25.84
CA GLY A 73 5.50 -11.22 -26.90
C GLY A 73 4.04 -10.95 -26.58
N MET A 74 3.58 -11.21 -25.34
CA MET A 74 2.23 -10.90 -24.89
C MET A 74 2.22 -9.57 -24.14
N LYS A 75 1.49 -8.58 -24.68
CA LYS A 75 1.32 -7.28 -24.04
C LYS A 75 -0.02 -7.23 -23.30
N ILE A 76 0.04 -7.16 -21.98
CA ILE A 76 -1.13 -7.09 -21.09
C ILE A 76 -1.03 -5.83 -20.25
N SER A 77 -2.14 -5.12 -20.07
CA SER A 77 -2.25 -4.00 -19.13
C SER A 77 -2.81 -4.49 -17.80
N GLY A 78 -2.22 -4.07 -16.68
CA GLY A 78 -2.74 -4.29 -15.34
C GLY A 78 -3.03 -2.99 -14.58
N PRO A 79 -3.62 -3.06 -13.38
CA PRO A 79 -3.84 -1.92 -12.48
C PRO A 79 -2.63 -1.02 -12.22
N ASN A 80 -1.41 -1.58 -12.23
CA ASN A 80 -0.17 -0.80 -12.09
C ASN A 80 0.12 0.12 -13.31
N GLY A 81 -0.50 -0.15 -14.46
CA GLY A 81 -0.36 0.65 -15.68
C GLY A 81 1.08 0.72 -16.19
N HIS A 82 1.64 1.93 -16.26
CA HIS A 82 3.04 2.17 -16.63
C HIS A 82 3.92 2.58 -15.44
N LEU A 83 3.35 2.56 -14.23
CA LEU A 83 4.07 2.96 -13.02
C LEU A 83 5.04 1.85 -12.63
N SER A 84 6.33 2.16 -12.54
CA SER A 84 7.31 1.21 -12.00
C SER A 84 7.19 1.08 -10.48
N LEU A 85 7.63 -0.05 -9.93
CA LEU A 85 7.63 -0.27 -8.49
C LEU A 85 8.43 0.80 -7.73
N THR A 86 9.57 1.24 -8.28
CA THR A 86 10.39 2.31 -7.70
C THR A 86 9.64 3.65 -7.69
N GLU A 87 8.96 4.02 -8.78
CA GLU A 87 8.14 5.23 -8.82
C GLU A 87 6.99 5.15 -7.81
N ASN A 88 6.34 3.98 -7.68
CA ASN A 88 5.30 3.78 -6.68
C ASN A 88 5.82 3.97 -5.25
N ARG A 89 6.98 3.38 -4.91
CA ARG A 89 7.64 3.56 -3.61
C ARG A 89 7.90 5.03 -3.29
N ILE A 90 8.37 5.79 -4.28
CA ILE A 90 8.61 7.23 -4.14
C ILE A 90 7.29 7.97 -3.94
N ASN A 91 6.26 7.67 -4.75
CA ASN A 91 4.96 8.33 -4.69
C ASN A 91 4.28 8.16 -3.33
N ILE A 92 4.18 6.91 -2.83
CA ILE A 92 3.60 6.68 -1.50
C ILE A 92 4.47 7.26 -0.39
N GLY A 93 5.79 7.25 -0.54
CA GLY A 93 6.70 7.89 0.40
C GLY A 93 6.46 9.40 0.53
N ARG A 94 6.27 10.11 -0.59
CA ARG A 94 5.94 11.55 -0.60
C ARG A 94 4.59 11.85 0.05
N ILE A 95 3.58 11.00 -0.18
CA ILE A 95 2.27 11.13 0.47
C ILE A 95 2.43 11.03 1.99
N LEU A 96 3.15 10.03 2.46
CA LEU A 96 3.33 9.81 3.90
C LEU A 96 4.19 10.88 4.56
N GLU A 97 5.22 11.37 3.87
CA GLU A 97 5.98 12.53 4.32
C GLU A 97 5.09 13.76 4.45
N THR A 98 4.28 14.06 3.43
CA THR A 98 3.34 15.19 3.47
C THR A 98 2.35 15.05 4.63
N ASN A 99 1.80 13.85 4.83
CA ASN A 99 0.88 13.57 5.94
C ASN A 99 1.55 13.77 7.30
N ALA A 100 2.80 13.32 7.46
CA ALA A 100 3.57 13.52 8.67
C ALA A 100 3.83 15.01 8.91
N GLU A 101 4.26 15.76 7.89
CA GLU A 101 4.49 17.21 7.98
C GLU A 101 3.25 17.98 8.42
N LEU A 102 2.07 17.63 7.89
CA LEU A 102 0.79 18.27 8.23
C LEU A 102 0.47 18.25 9.73
N ILE A 103 0.93 17.22 10.44
CA ILE A 103 0.68 17.05 11.88
C ILE A 103 1.94 17.24 12.75
N ASN A 104 3.04 17.75 12.16
CA ASN A 104 4.36 17.79 12.80
C ASN A 104 4.74 16.41 13.40
N GLY A 105 4.56 15.38 12.60
CA GLY A 105 4.61 13.98 12.97
C GLY A 105 5.76 13.19 12.37
N GLU A 106 5.60 11.88 12.47
CA GLU A 106 6.46 10.85 11.90
C GLU A 106 5.62 9.61 11.56
N ILE A 107 6.23 8.66 10.83
CA ILE A 107 5.58 7.39 10.51
C ILE A 107 5.40 6.56 11.78
N ASP A 108 4.25 5.93 11.94
CA ASP A 108 3.98 5.07 13.08
C ASP A 108 4.66 3.71 12.92
N PHE A 109 5.60 3.40 13.82
CA PHE A 109 6.26 2.10 13.91
C PHE A 109 5.71 1.22 15.04
N ASP A 110 4.64 1.63 15.72
CA ASP A 110 3.88 0.76 16.62
C ASP A 110 3.11 -0.28 15.79
N THR A 111 3.73 -1.44 15.57
CA THR A 111 3.18 -2.48 14.68
C THR A 111 1.77 -2.91 15.11
N ALA A 112 1.49 -3.01 16.41
CA ALA A 112 0.16 -3.42 16.87
C ALA A 112 -0.90 -2.36 16.54
N ARG A 113 -0.54 -1.06 16.60
CA ARG A 113 -1.45 0.03 16.22
C ARG A 113 -1.67 0.08 14.72
N VAL A 114 -0.60 -0.06 13.93
CA VAL A 114 -0.67 -0.07 12.47
C VAL A 114 -1.51 -1.24 11.96
N LEU A 115 -1.32 -2.46 12.48
CA LEU A 115 -2.14 -3.61 12.10
C LEU A 115 -3.62 -3.40 12.42
N ARG A 116 -3.94 -2.80 13.58
CA ARG A 116 -5.33 -2.46 13.92
C ARG A 116 -5.92 -1.41 12.97
N ALA A 117 -5.14 -0.40 12.59
CA ALA A 117 -5.58 0.62 11.64
C ALA A 117 -5.86 -0.01 10.27
N ILE A 118 -4.93 -0.82 9.74
CA ILE A 118 -5.10 -1.53 8.46
C ILE A 118 -6.37 -2.38 8.48
N ALA A 119 -6.54 -3.24 9.49
CA ALA A 119 -7.72 -4.11 9.60
C ALA A 119 -9.03 -3.32 9.67
N PHE A 120 -9.04 -2.20 10.42
CA PHE A 120 -10.22 -1.34 10.52
C PHE A 120 -10.61 -0.72 9.17
N TYR A 121 -9.64 -0.19 8.41
CA TYR A 121 -9.93 0.43 7.12
C TYR A 121 -10.21 -0.59 6.01
N GLN A 122 -9.66 -1.81 6.10
CA GLN A 122 -10.04 -2.93 5.23
C GLN A 122 -11.51 -3.29 5.41
N GLN A 123 -11.96 -3.50 6.65
CA GLN A 123 -13.38 -3.75 6.96
C GLN A 123 -14.27 -2.61 6.43
N ARG A 124 -13.87 -1.35 6.64
CA ARG A 124 -14.66 -0.20 6.14
C ARG A 124 -14.74 -0.14 4.62
N LYS A 125 -13.67 -0.53 3.93
CA LYS A 125 -13.66 -0.60 2.46
C LYS A 125 -14.64 -1.67 1.99
N GLU A 126 -14.61 -2.86 2.58
CA GLU A 126 -15.55 -3.96 2.28
C GLU A 126 -17.01 -3.52 2.50
N GLU A 127 -17.32 -2.85 3.62
CA GLU A 127 -18.67 -2.34 3.91
C GLU A 127 -19.19 -1.34 2.86
N ILE A 128 -18.29 -0.57 2.25
CA ILE A 128 -18.63 0.36 1.15
C ILE A 128 -18.83 -0.43 -0.14
N GLU A 129 -17.91 -1.34 -0.46
CA GLU A 129 -17.97 -2.18 -1.66
C GLU A 129 -19.24 -3.04 -1.70
N ASP A 130 -19.69 -3.57 -0.55
CA ASP A 130 -20.96 -4.29 -0.40
C ASP A 130 -22.21 -3.46 -0.76
N ARG A 131 -22.09 -2.12 -0.68
CA ARG A 131 -23.16 -1.19 -1.05
C ARG A 131 -23.08 -0.76 -2.52
N MET A 132 -21.99 -1.07 -3.22
CA MET A 132 -21.79 -0.71 -4.62
C MET A 132 -22.47 -1.73 -5.54
N THR A 133 -23.21 -1.25 -6.53
CA THR A 133 -23.85 -2.10 -7.54
C THR A 133 -23.03 -2.21 -8.81
N GLY A 134 -22.09 -1.29 -9.02
CA GLY A 134 -21.33 -1.14 -10.26
C GLY A 134 -21.99 -0.22 -11.29
N ASP A 135 -23.19 0.30 -11.00
CA ASP A 135 -23.90 1.25 -11.86
C ASP A 135 -23.65 2.72 -11.47
N GLU A 136 -22.88 2.96 -10.40
CA GLU A 136 -22.62 4.31 -9.90
C GLU A 136 -21.65 5.08 -10.78
N TYR A 137 -21.96 6.35 -11.00
CA TYR A 137 -21.09 7.26 -11.73
C TYR A 137 -19.90 7.68 -10.87
N PRO A 138 -18.73 8.00 -11.44
CA PRO A 138 -17.52 8.35 -10.67
C PRO A 138 -17.63 9.54 -9.70
N HIS A 139 -18.66 10.38 -9.87
CA HIS A 139 -18.97 11.53 -9.01
C HIS A 139 -19.99 11.22 -7.92
N ASP A 140 -20.53 10.01 -7.88
CA ASP A 140 -21.48 9.60 -6.86
C ASP A 140 -20.81 9.47 -5.50
N HIS A 141 -21.58 9.72 -4.44
CA HIS A 141 -21.05 9.80 -3.09
C HIS A 141 -20.33 8.54 -2.62
N ILE A 142 -20.75 7.37 -3.09
CA ILE A 142 -20.12 6.09 -2.72
C ILE A 142 -18.68 5.99 -3.23
N TRP A 143 -18.39 6.53 -4.43
CA TRP A 143 -17.03 6.58 -4.97
C TRP A 143 -16.15 7.58 -4.23
N MET A 144 -16.74 8.65 -3.70
CA MET A 144 -16.02 9.58 -2.82
C MET A 144 -15.71 8.90 -1.48
N GLU A 145 -16.70 8.25 -0.86
CA GLU A 145 -16.55 7.49 0.39
C GLU A 145 -15.42 6.45 0.28
N TRP A 146 -15.43 5.65 -0.78
CA TRP A 146 -14.40 4.64 -1.06
C TRP A 146 -13.00 5.25 -1.20
N LYS A 147 -12.88 6.42 -1.86
CA LYS A 147 -11.59 7.12 -2.04
C LYS A 147 -11.08 7.72 -0.72
N GLU A 148 -11.96 8.25 0.11
CA GLU A 148 -11.58 8.86 1.39
C GLU A 148 -11.09 7.81 2.40
N VAL A 149 -11.64 6.58 2.40
CA VAL A 149 -11.16 5.48 3.25
C VAL A 149 -9.65 5.24 3.12
N LYS A 150 -9.12 5.25 1.89
CA LYS A 150 -7.67 5.13 1.66
C LYS A 150 -6.89 6.32 2.22
N LYS A 151 -7.38 7.55 2.01
CA LYS A 151 -6.69 8.75 2.51
C LYS A 151 -6.67 8.80 4.03
N ASP A 152 -7.78 8.44 4.65
CA ASP A 152 -7.89 8.32 6.10
C ASP A 152 -6.92 7.27 6.63
N LEU A 153 -6.88 6.08 6.00
CA LEU A 153 -5.87 5.06 6.34
C LEU A 153 -4.45 5.64 6.24
N GLN A 154 -4.09 6.29 5.14
CA GLN A 154 -2.77 6.92 4.97
C GLN A 154 -2.45 7.97 6.04
N MET A 155 -3.45 8.72 6.53
CA MET A 155 -3.27 9.67 7.64
C MET A 155 -3.11 8.97 8.99
N THR A 156 -3.73 7.81 9.22
CA THR A 156 -3.56 7.07 10.48
C THR A 156 -2.20 6.38 10.63
N LEU A 157 -1.44 6.25 9.54
CA LEU A 157 -0.09 5.67 9.53
C LEU A 157 0.99 6.67 9.95
N VAL A 158 0.61 7.91 10.28
CA VAL A 158 1.49 8.92 10.86
C VAL A 158 0.99 9.35 12.23
N VAL A 159 1.92 9.65 13.14
CA VAL A 159 1.65 10.04 14.52
C VAL A 159 2.39 11.34 14.87
N PRO A 160 1.88 12.17 15.79
CA PRO A 160 2.60 13.36 16.25
C PRO A 160 3.95 12.99 16.87
N ARG A 161 4.98 13.81 16.65
CA ARG A 161 6.27 13.65 17.36
C ARG A 161 6.07 13.96 18.85
N LEU A 162 6.61 13.10 19.70
CA LEU A 162 6.65 13.30 21.15
C LEU A 162 7.75 14.29 21.57
#